data_AF-A0AB34J4E0-F1
#
_entry.id   AF-A0AB34J4E0-F1
#
_cell.length_a   1.000
_cell.length_b   1.000
_cell.length_c   1.000
_cell.angle_alpha   90.00
_cell.angle_beta   90.00
_cell.angle_gamma   90.00
#
_symmetry.space_group_name_H-M   'P 1'
#
loop_
_entity.id
_entity.type
_entity.pdbx_description
1 polymer ?
#
loop_
_entity_poly.entity_id
_entity_poly.type
_entity_poly.pdbx_seq_one_letter_code
_entity_poly.pdbx_strand_id
1 'polypeptide(L)'
;MGRQLVCLALLPAAVAILLSPTPAAPLVTAARPPRFEAAVQMRLPRRFRRRLQAQQGEMYHKKKSAPSLPPPAPPLAAEDVSPAPPAVEEPSVASAPMPPPSPPPAAEGIQSAINARLKAAMKERKKEELSAIRLMAAAMTTKQKEEGLDGLDDATAQSVLAKLAKMRQESIEMFEKGGKTEAAAKEKFELALIQEYLPRMADESTVRRWIDEAVKEACPEGPDKKLMGKVMGALMKAHKGEFDGKQANVWVKEALEA
;
A
#
# COMPACT_ATOMS: atom_id res chain seq x y z
N MET A 1 -52.29 -16.53 52.04
CA MET A 1 -52.98 -17.84 51.99
C MET A 1 -53.12 -18.22 50.53
N GLY A 2 -52.63 -19.30 49.96
CA GLY A 2 -51.77 -20.39 50.40
C GLY A 2 -51.46 -21.27 49.18
N ARG A 3 -50.23 -21.82 49.17
CA ARG A 3 -49.85 -23.19 48.75
C ARG A 3 -50.13 -23.63 47.30
N GLN A 4 -49.08 -23.81 46.49
CA GLN A 4 -48.26 -25.04 46.33
C GLN A 4 -48.92 -26.13 45.46
N LEU A 5 -48.24 -26.46 44.36
CA LEU A 5 -48.18 -27.72 43.58
C LEU A 5 -47.19 -27.39 42.44
N VAL A 6 -45.89 -27.73 42.39
CA VAL A 6 -45.14 -28.97 42.60
C VAL A 6 -45.64 -30.15 41.74
N CYS A 7 -45.14 -30.20 40.51
CA CYS A 7 -44.75 -31.40 39.73
C CYS A 7 -43.51 -30.92 38.93
N LEU A 8 -42.25 -31.31 39.15
CA LEU A 8 -41.63 -32.61 39.46
C LEU A 8 -41.77 -33.59 38.29
N ALA A 9 -40.87 -33.48 37.31
CA ALA A 9 -40.29 -34.62 36.58
C ALA A 9 -39.18 -34.20 35.60
N LEU A 10 -37.97 -34.70 35.88
CA LEU A 10 -36.98 -35.25 34.96
C LEU A 10 -36.25 -34.32 33.94
N LEU A 11 -35.00 -33.97 34.30
CA LEU A 11 -33.72 -34.44 33.74
C LEU A 11 -33.54 -34.64 32.20
N PRO A 12 -32.29 -34.52 31.71
CA PRO A 12 -31.91 -33.77 30.52
C PRO A 12 -31.63 -34.71 29.34
N ALA A 13 -32.16 -34.37 28.16
CA ALA A 13 -31.85 -35.08 26.94
C ALA A 13 -30.81 -34.31 26.11
N ALA A 14 -29.59 -34.86 26.15
CA ALA A 14 -28.67 -34.96 25.02
C ALA A 14 -28.18 -33.67 24.35
N VAL A 15 -27.06 -33.20 24.89
CA VAL A 15 -25.92 -32.71 24.11
C VAL A 15 -25.55 -33.81 23.09
N ALA A 16 -25.98 -33.63 21.85
CA ALA A 16 -25.47 -34.34 20.69
C ALA A 16 -24.91 -33.30 19.72
N ILE A 17 -23.75 -32.75 20.11
CA ILE A 17 -22.87 -32.01 19.21
C ILE A 17 -22.36 -33.04 18.20
N LEU A 18 -23.07 -33.14 17.08
CA LEU A 18 -22.60 -33.86 15.90
C LEU A 18 -21.39 -33.11 15.35
N LEU A 19 -20.23 -33.65 15.68
CA LEU A 19 -18.97 -33.47 14.99
C LEU A 19 -19.15 -33.94 13.54
N SER A 20 -19.58 -33.05 12.64
CA SER A 20 -19.45 -33.27 11.21
C SER A 20 -18.05 -32.82 10.77
N PRO A 21 -17.28 -33.70 10.08
CA PRO A 21 -16.03 -33.28 9.47
C PRO A 21 -16.34 -32.34 8.31
N THR A 22 -15.86 -31.10 8.38
CA THR A 22 -15.82 -30.17 7.26
C THR A 22 -15.07 -30.82 6.09
N PRO A 23 -15.69 -31.04 4.92
CA PRO A 23 -14.95 -31.43 3.74
C PRO A 23 -14.13 -30.25 3.24
N ALA A 24 -12.83 -30.51 3.07
CA ALA A 24 -11.87 -29.62 2.44
C ALA A 24 -12.41 -29.05 1.12
N ALA A 25 -12.29 -27.74 0.94
CA ALA A 25 -12.60 -27.06 -0.30
C ALA A 25 -11.74 -27.62 -1.44
N PRO A 26 -12.34 -28.04 -2.58
CA PRO A 26 -11.56 -28.36 -3.76
C PRO A 26 -11.02 -27.07 -4.39
N LEU A 27 -9.75 -27.15 -4.74
CA LEU A 27 -9.01 -26.21 -5.57
C LEU A 27 -9.88 -25.65 -6.70
N VAL A 28 -9.84 -24.32 -6.86
CA VAL A 28 -10.35 -23.59 -8.01
C VAL A 28 -9.63 -24.10 -9.26
N THR A 29 -10.15 -25.17 -9.85
CA THR A 29 -9.88 -25.53 -11.24
C THR A 29 -10.63 -24.52 -12.09
N ALA A 30 -9.90 -23.81 -12.94
CA ALA A 30 -10.41 -22.87 -13.92
C ALA A 30 -11.52 -23.51 -14.78
N ALA A 31 -12.78 -23.33 -14.36
CA ALA A 31 -13.94 -23.63 -15.17
C ALA A 31 -14.01 -22.57 -16.28
N ARG A 32 -13.61 -22.99 -17.47
CA ARG A 32 -13.85 -22.31 -18.75
C ARG A 32 -15.31 -21.80 -18.79
N PRO A 33 -15.57 -20.55 -19.19
CA PRO A 33 -16.94 -20.05 -19.28
C PRO A 33 -17.76 -20.93 -20.25
N PRO A 34 -19.08 -21.11 -20.00
CA PRO A 34 -19.95 -21.88 -20.86
C PRO A 34 -19.94 -21.30 -22.28
N ARG A 35 -19.85 -22.20 -23.26
CA ARG A 35 -19.74 -21.97 -24.71
C ARG A 35 -20.93 -21.18 -25.29
N PHE A 36 -20.97 -19.86 -25.08
CA PHE A 36 -21.88 -18.98 -25.83
C PHE A 36 -21.44 -18.81 -27.31
N GLU A 37 -20.20 -19.15 -27.66
CA GLU A 37 -19.70 -19.08 -29.05
C GLU A 37 -20.23 -20.17 -29.99
N ALA A 38 -20.70 -21.31 -29.47
CA ALA A 38 -21.08 -22.43 -30.33
C ALA A 38 -22.43 -22.21 -31.05
N ALA A 39 -23.32 -21.40 -30.48
CA ALA A 39 -24.66 -21.16 -31.05
C ALA A 39 -24.66 -20.19 -32.24
N VAL A 40 -23.67 -19.29 -32.33
CA VAL A 40 -23.55 -18.34 -33.45
C VAL A 40 -23.03 -19.02 -34.73
N GLN A 41 -22.32 -20.15 -34.60
CA GLN A 41 -21.71 -20.85 -35.74
C GLN A 41 -22.69 -21.67 -36.59
N MET A 42 -23.97 -21.80 -36.22
CA MET A 42 -24.93 -22.64 -36.97
C MET A 42 -25.78 -21.88 -38.00
N ARG A 43 -25.59 -20.56 -38.17
CA ARG A 43 -26.25 -19.75 -39.22
C ARG A 43 -25.32 -19.11 -40.24
N LEU A 44 -24.08 -19.56 -40.33
CA LEU A 44 -23.12 -19.03 -41.31
C LEU A 44 -23.09 -19.90 -42.57
N PRO A 45 -23.13 -19.30 -43.77
CA PRO A 45 -23.03 -20.03 -45.04
C PRO A 45 -21.73 -20.84 -45.10
N ARG A 46 -21.76 -22.02 -45.74
CA ARG A 46 -20.65 -23.00 -45.75
C ARG A 46 -19.28 -22.42 -46.16
N ARG A 47 -19.26 -21.40 -47.02
CA ARG A 47 -18.03 -20.69 -47.45
C ARG A 47 -17.37 -19.89 -46.32
N PHE A 48 -18.16 -19.33 -45.41
CA PHE A 48 -17.67 -18.54 -44.27
C PHE A 48 -17.10 -19.44 -43.16
N ARG A 49 -17.74 -20.59 -42.93
CA ARG A 49 -17.28 -21.59 -41.95
C ARG A 49 -15.90 -22.16 -42.29
N ARG A 50 -15.65 -22.46 -43.58
CA ARG A 50 -14.33 -22.92 -44.05
C ARG A 50 -13.22 -21.86 -43.86
N ARG A 51 -13.55 -20.57 -44.03
CA ARG A 51 -12.59 -19.47 -43.86
C ARG A 51 -12.20 -19.26 -42.39
N LEU A 52 -13.15 -19.38 -41.47
CA LEU A 52 -12.89 -19.33 -40.02
C LEU A 52 -12.07 -20.54 -39.55
N GLN A 53 -12.37 -21.73 -40.06
CA GLN A 53 -11.65 -22.95 -39.70
C GLN A 53 -10.19 -22.94 -40.22
N ALA A 54 -9.94 -22.33 -41.39
CA ALA A 54 -8.60 -22.08 -41.91
C ALA A 54 -7.82 -21.06 -41.06
N GLN A 55 -8.44 -19.94 -40.65
CA GLN A 55 -7.80 -18.95 -39.78
C GLN A 55 -7.46 -19.50 -38.39
N GLN A 56 -8.32 -20.38 -37.84
CA GLN A 56 -8.04 -21.01 -36.55
C GLN A 56 -6.90 -22.05 -36.64
N GLY A 57 -6.74 -22.71 -37.78
CA GLY A 57 -5.60 -23.61 -38.05
C GLY A 57 -4.26 -22.88 -38.15
N GLU A 58 -4.22 -21.72 -38.82
CA GLU A 58 -3.01 -20.87 -38.90
C GLU A 58 -2.60 -20.29 -37.54
N MET A 59 -3.57 -19.86 -36.73
CA MET A 59 -3.33 -19.39 -35.36
C MET A 59 -2.73 -20.45 -34.43
N TYR A 60 -3.09 -21.73 -34.61
CA TYR A 60 -2.59 -22.82 -33.78
C TYR A 60 -1.18 -23.30 -34.18
N HIS A 61 -0.81 -23.23 -35.46
CA HIS A 61 0.54 -23.60 -35.88
C HIS A 61 1.59 -22.56 -35.49
N LYS A 62 1.27 -21.26 -35.51
CA LYS A 62 2.20 -20.19 -35.15
C LYS A 62 2.59 -20.17 -33.65
N LYS A 63 1.74 -20.73 -32.78
CA LYS A 63 2.04 -20.89 -31.33
C LYS A 63 2.92 -22.10 -31.02
N LYS A 64 2.92 -23.13 -31.86
CA LYS A 64 3.77 -24.33 -31.68
C LYS A 64 5.17 -24.20 -32.28
N SER A 65 5.40 -23.19 -33.12
CA SER A 65 6.69 -22.92 -33.77
C SER A 65 7.52 -21.83 -33.10
N ALA A 66 7.19 -21.41 -31.87
CA ALA A 66 8.05 -20.49 -31.12
C ALA A 66 9.33 -21.24 -30.72
N PRO A 67 10.53 -20.68 -30.97
CA PRO A 67 11.79 -21.31 -30.56
C PRO A 67 11.79 -21.49 -29.04
N SER A 68 12.10 -22.70 -28.58
CA SER A 68 12.27 -23.02 -27.16
C SER A 68 13.31 -22.07 -26.56
N LEU A 69 12.94 -21.37 -25.49
CA LEU A 69 13.88 -20.59 -24.70
C LEU A 69 15.07 -21.48 -24.31
N PRO A 70 16.32 -21.01 -24.46
CA PRO A 70 17.47 -21.77 -23.99
C PRO A 70 17.34 -22.00 -22.48
N PRO A 71 17.74 -23.18 -21.97
CA PRO A 71 17.68 -23.46 -20.54
C PRO A 71 18.52 -22.43 -19.77
N PRO A 72 18.12 -22.06 -18.54
CA PRO A 72 18.88 -21.12 -17.74
C PRO A 72 20.29 -21.67 -17.49
N ALA A 73 21.29 -20.80 -17.66
CA ALA A 73 22.69 -21.15 -17.43
C ALA A 73 22.89 -21.64 -15.98
N PRO A 74 23.77 -22.62 -15.73
CA PRO A 74 24.09 -23.05 -14.38
C PRO A 74 24.71 -21.88 -13.58
N PRO A 75 24.52 -21.82 -12.25
CA PRO A 75 25.17 -20.81 -11.44
C PRO A 75 26.69 -21.01 -11.55
N LEU A 76 27.37 -19.99 -12.08
CA LEU A 76 28.82 -19.96 -12.11
C LEU A 76 29.32 -20.05 -10.67
N ALA A 77 30.18 -21.04 -10.45
CA ALA A 77 30.84 -21.28 -9.19
C ALA A 77 31.57 -20.01 -8.71
N ALA A 78 31.61 -19.85 -7.40
CA ALA A 78 32.41 -18.84 -6.72
C ALA A 78 33.87 -18.93 -7.20
N GLU A 79 34.37 -17.85 -7.78
CA GLU A 79 35.80 -17.60 -7.86
C GLU A 79 36.10 -16.33 -7.06
N ASP A 80 36.87 -16.53 -5.99
CA ASP A 80 37.53 -15.50 -5.21
C ASP A 80 38.50 -14.71 -6.08
N VAL A 81 38.28 -13.40 -6.26
CA VAL A 81 39.35 -12.45 -6.59
C VAL A 81 39.11 -11.13 -5.86
N SER A 82 39.72 -11.01 -4.69
CA SER A 82 40.27 -9.75 -4.17
C SER A 82 41.61 -9.53 -4.90
N PRO A 83 41.94 -8.33 -5.43
CA PRO A 83 42.39 -7.23 -4.57
C PRO A 83 41.91 -5.82 -4.98
N ALA A 84 42.09 -4.88 -4.04
CA ALA A 84 41.69 -3.48 -4.06
C ALA A 84 42.51 -2.57 -5.04
N PRO A 85 42.30 -1.24 -5.03
CA PRO A 85 41.76 -0.42 -6.12
C PRO A 85 42.83 0.32 -6.96
N PRO A 86 42.41 1.06 -7.99
CA PRO A 86 42.88 2.44 -8.07
C PRO A 86 41.74 3.45 -8.22
N ALA A 87 42.06 4.65 -7.75
CA ALA A 87 41.27 5.87 -7.73
C ALA A 87 40.75 6.31 -9.12
N VAL A 88 40.07 7.46 -9.09
CA VAL A 88 39.49 8.28 -10.20
C VAL A 88 38.17 7.72 -10.76
N GLU A 89 37.03 8.42 -10.76
CA GLU A 89 36.72 9.85 -10.68
C GLU A 89 35.48 10.06 -9.80
N GLU A 90 35.50 11.08 -8.94
CA GLU A 90 34.27 11.69 -8.45
C GLU A 90 33.62 12.44 -9.62
N PRO A 91 32.45 12.04 -10.14
CA PRO A 91 31.69 12.96 -10.95
C PRO A 91 31.19 14.07 -10.02
N SER A 92 31.90 15.19 -10.08
CA SER A 92 31.43 16.55 -9.87
C SER A 92 29.93 16.66 -10.22
N VAL A 93 29.08 16.50 -9.22
CA VAL A 93 27.74 17.08 -9.23
C VAL A 93 27.68 18.12 -8.12
N ALA A 94 28.56 19.12 -8.26
CA ALA A 94 28.31 20.44 -7.74
C ALA A 94 27.13 21.05 -8.52
N SER A 95 25.93 20.60 -8.19
CA SER A 95 24.72 21.38 -8.26
C SER A 95 24.25 21.44 -6.82
N ALA A 96 24.54 22.54 -6.15
CA ALA A 96 24.02 22.82 -4.81
C ALA A 96 22.54 22.39 -4.72
N PRO A 97 22.08 21.82 -3.59
CA PRO A 97 20.65 21.63 -3.38
C PRO A 97 20.02 23.01 -3.50
N MET A 98 19.27 23.22 -4.58
CA MET A 98 18.45 24.41 -4.74
C MET A 98 17.59 24.52 -3.48
N PRO A 99 17.44 25.72 -2.90
CA PRO A 99 16.45 25.89 -1.86
C PRO A 99 15.10 25.40 -2.42
N PRO A 100 14.40 24.52 -1.69
CA PRO A 100 13.11 24.03 -2.14
C PRO A 100 12.23 25.25 -2.43
N PRO A 101 11.46 25.24 -3.52
CA PRO A 101 10.50 26.30 -3.76
C PRO A 101 9.60 26.33 -2.53
N SER A 102 9.63 27.46 -1.83
CA SER A 102 8.77 27.73 -0.68
C SER A 102 7.36 27.22 -0.99
N PRO A 103 6.72 26.48 -0.07
CA PRO A 103 5.37 25.99 -0.29
C PRO A 103 4.53 27.17 -0.78
N PRO A 104 3.67 26.98 -1.79
CA PRO A 104 2.77 28.04 -2.23
C PRO A 104 2.07 28.61 -1.00
N PRO A 105 1.87 29.95 -0.96
CA PRO A 105 1.37 30.64 0.23
C PRO A 105 0.17 29.88 0.78
N ALA A 106 0.16 29.69 2.10
CA ALA A 106 -0.71 28.81 2.90
C ALA A 106 -2.23 29.12 2.83
N ALA A 107 -2.73 29.61 1.70
CA ALA A 107 -4.09 30.07 1.45
C ALA A 107 -4.88 29.12 0.51
N GLU A 108 -4.27 28.07 -0.05
CA GLU A 108 -4.96 27.10 -0.91
C GLU A 108 -4.63 25.66 -0.51
N GLY A 109 -5.62 24.76 -0.55
CA GLY A 109 -5.50 23.38 -0.09
C GLY A 109 -4.38 22.58 -0.78
N ILE A 110 -3.94 21.49 -0.13
CA ILE A 110 -2.75 20.69 -0.50
C ILE A 110 -2.84 20.19 -1.94
N GLN A 111 -4.04 19.83 -2.41
CA GLN A 111 -4.26 19.42 -3.78
C GLN A 111 -4.00 20.56 -4.79
N SER A 112 -4.41 21.80 -4.48
CA SER A 112 -4.11 22.97 -5.31
C SER A 112 -2.61 23.22 -5.35
N ALA A 113 -1.94 23.14 -4.20
CA ALA A 113 -0.50 23.32 -4.08
C ALA A 113 0.29 22.35 -4.97
N ILE A 114 -0.06 21.06 -4.96
CA ILE A 114 0.58 20.04 -5.81
C ILE A 114 0.34 20.32 -7.29
N ASN A 115 -0.88 20.71 -7.67
CA ASN A 115 -1.21 21.05 -9.06
C ASN A 115 -0.46 22.32 -9.53
N ALA A 116 -0.27 23.31 -8.66
CA ALA A 116 0.53 24.49 -8.93
C ALA A 116 2.01 24.13 -9.11
N ARG A 117 2.57 23.30 -8.22
CA ARG A 117 3.94 22.80 -8.34
C ARG A 117 4.13 21.98 -9.62
N LEU A 118 3.15 21.16 -10.01
CA LEU A 118 3.19 20.41 -11.27
C LEU A 118 3.35 21.36 -12.47
N LYS A 119 2.61 22.47 -12.50
CA LYS A 119 2.73 23.48 -13.56
C LYS A 119 4.11 24.17 -13.54
N ALA A 120 4.66 24.46 -12.36
CA ALA A 120 6.00 25.03 -12.22
C ALA A 120 7.09 24.04 -12.69
N ALA A 121 7.03 22.78 -12.26
CA ALA A 121 7.97 21.73 -12.64
C ALA A 121 7.98 21.47 -14.16
N MET A 122 6.83 21.60 -14.83
CA MET A 122 6.75 21.52 -16.30
C MET A 122 7.52 22.66 -16.99
N LYS A 123 7.53 23.87 -16.41
CA LYS A 123 8.29 25.02 -16.94
C LYS A 123 9.79 24.89 -16.66
N GLU A 124 10.15 24.44 -15.46
CA GLU A 124 11.53 24.26 -15.01
C GLU A 124 12.23 23.04 -15.67
N ARG A 125 11.47 22.14 -16.33
CA ARG A 125 11.97 20.93 -17.03
C ARG A 125 12.80 19.98 -16.15
N LYS A 126 12.58 20.00 -14.83
CA LYS A 126 13.23 19.10 -13.87
C LYS A 126 12.59 17.72 -13.91
N LYS A 127 13.18 16.78 -14.65
CA LYS A 127 12.56 15.48 -14.96
C LYS A 127 12.20 14.67 -13.70
N GLU A 128 13.07 14.62 -12.70
CA GLU A 128 12.90 13.82 -11.48
C GLU A 128 11.82 14.38 -10.56
N GLU A 129 11.83 15.69 -10.29
CA GLU A 129 10.76 16.36 -9.55
C GLU A 129 9.42 16.21 -10.26
N LEU A 130 9.41 16.37 -11.59
CA LEU A 130 8.19 16.26 -12.38
C LEU A 130 7.57 14.84 -12.28
N SER A 131 8.39 13.78 -12.36
CA SER A 131 7.88 12.42 -12.16
C SER A 131 7.26 12.21 -10.79
N ALA A 132 7.92 12.69 -9.73
CA ALA A 132 7.43 12.57 -8.36
C ALA A 132 6.09 13.31 -8.17
N ILE A 133 6.03 14.56 -8.61
CA ILE A 133 4.81 15.39 -8.48
C ILE A 133 3.64 14.80 -9.31
N ARG A 134 3.92 14.26 -10.50
CA ARG A 134 2.89 13.54 -11.29
C ARG A 134 2.34 12.33 -10.56
N LEU A 135 3.20 11.59 -9.88
CA LEU A 135 2.78 10.42 -9.10
C LEU A 135 1.89 10.83 -7.92
N MET A 136 2.24 11.91 -7.22
CA MET A 136 1.41 12.49 -6.15
C MET A 136 0.05 12.95 -6.67
N ALA A 137 0.02 13.71 -7.77
CA ALA A 137 -1.22 14.18 -8.39
C ALA A 137 -2.09 13.01 -8.85
N ALA A 138 -1.49 11.98 -9.46
CA ALA A 138 -2.20 10.78 -9.87
C ALA A 138 -2.82 10.05 -8.67
N ALA A 139 -2.09 9.88 -7.57
CA ALA A 139 -2.60 9.25 -6.35
C ALA A 139 -3.82 10.01 -5.79
N MET A 140 -3.78 11.34 -5.81
CA MET A 140 -4.93 12.16 -5.42
C MET A 140 -6.14 11.95 -6.33
N THR A 141 -5.95 11.96 -7.66
CA THR A 141 -7.07 11.70 -8.59
C THR A 141 -7.63 10.28 -8.47
N THR A 142 -6.79 9.29 -8.16
CA THR A 142 -7.26 7.92 -7.87
C THR A 142 -8.14 7.92 -6.63
N LYS A 143 -7.72 8.62 -5.58
CA LYS A 143 -8.49 8.74 -4.33
C LYS A 143 -9.81 9.47 -4.50
N GLN A 144 -9.84 10.54 -5.29
CA GLN A 144 -11.07 11.21 -5.70
C GLN A 144 -12.06 10.25 -6.36
N LYS A 145 -11.59 9.41 -7.28
CA LYS A 145 -12.44 8.43 -7.97
C LYS A 145 -12.93 7.31 -7.05
N GLU A 146 -12.09 6.87 -6.09
CA GLU A 146 -12.47 5.88 -5.09
C GLU A 146 -13.58 6.39 -4.17
N GLU A 147 -13.51 7.65 -3.75
CA GLU A 147 -14.48 8.28 -2.83
C GLU A 147 -15.66 8.94 -3.56
N GLY A 148 -15.58 9.09 -4.89
CA GLY A 148 -16.60 9.76 -5.69
C GLY A 148 -16.65 11.28 -5.45
N LEU A 149 -15.51 11.90 -5.13
CA LEU A 149 -15.40 13.31 -4.80
C LEU A 149 -14.78 14.13 -5.94
N ASP A 150 -15.29 15.34 -6.17
CA ASP A 150 -14.74 16.28 -7.16
C ASP A 150 -13.45 16.99 -6.67
N GLY A 151 -13.22 16.99 -5.36
CA GLY A 151 -12.10 17.62 -4.66
C GLY A 151 -11.69 16.81 -3.43
N LEU A 152 -10.42 16.89 -3.03
CA LEU A 152 -9.96 16.33 -1.75
C LEU A 152 -9.83 17.44 -0.72
N ASP A 153 -10.38 17.19 0.47
CA ASP A 153 -10.06 17.97 1.66
C ASP A 153 -8.61 17.74 2.07
N ASP A 154 -8.02 18.72 2.76
CA ASP A 154 -6.62 18.65 3.19
C ASP A 154 -6.34 17.44 4.08
N ALA A 155 -7.29 17.05 4.94
CA ALA A 155 -7.15 15.86 5.78
C ALA A 155 -7.04 14.57 4.94
N THR A 156 -7.85 14.44 3.90
CA THR A 156 -7.80 13.29 3.01
C THR A 156 -6.53 13.34 2.17
N ALA A 157 -6.16 14.49 1.63
CA ALA A 157 -4.90 14.70 0.90
C ALA A 157 -3.67 14.31 1.72
N GLN A 158 -3.59 14.72 2.99
CA GLN A 158 -2.53 14.32 3.92
C GLN A 158 -2.49 12.79 4.11
N SER A 159 -3.64 12.14 4.25
CA SER A 159 -3.69 10.67 4.39
C SER A 159 -3.13 9.94 3.17
N VAL A 160 -3.38 10.47 1.96
CA VAL A 160 -2.86 9.92 0.70
C VAL A 160 -1.35 10.10 0.63
N LEU A 161 -0.85 11.28 0.96
CA LEU A 161 0.57 11.58 0.97
C LEU A 161 1.32 10.76 2.03
N ALA A 162 0.75 10.59 3.22
CA ALA A 162 1.32 9.74 4.27
C ALA A 162 1.44 8.28 3.82
N LYS A 163 0.43 7.77 3.10
CA LYS A 163 0.49 6.42 2.51
C LYS A 163 1.60 6.32 1.46
N LEU A 164 1.76 7.31 0.60
CA LEU A 164 2.84 7.33 -0.39
C LEU A 164 4.22 7.39 0.29
N ALA A 165 4.41 8.25 1.29
CA ALA A 165 5.66 8.35 2.04
C ALA A 165 6.06 6.99 2.64
N LYS A 166 5.10 6.27 3.22
CA LYS A 166 5.33 4.93 3.76
C LYS A 166 5.76 3.92 2.69
N MET A 167 5.10 3.91 1.53
CA MET A 167 5.49 3.03 0.42
C MET A 167 6.92 3.32 -0.06
N ARG A 168 7.36 4.59 -0.03
CA ARG A 168 8.73 4.99 -0.35
C ARG A 168 9.71 4.52 0.71
N GLN A 169 9.42 4.66 1.99
CA GLN A 169 10.24 4.12 3.09
C GLN A 169 10.45 2.60 2.94
N GLU A 170 9.37 1.86 2.73
CA GLU A 170 9.43 0.40 2.53
C GLU A 170 10.24 0.04 1.27
N SER A 171 10.13 0.82 0.19
CA SER A 171 10.90 0.60 -1.04
C SER A 171 12.38 0.92 -0.87
N ILE A 172 12.72 1.98 -0.12
CA ILE A 172 14.11 2.36 0.21
C ILE A 172 14.78 1.21 0.96
N GLU A 173 14.16 0.70 2.02
CA GLU A 173 14.70 -0.41 2.78
C GLU A 173 14.92 -1.65 1.91
N MET A 174 13.97 -1.95 1.01
CA MET A 174 14.06 -3.10 0.10
C MET A 174 15.19 -2.93 -0.92
N PHE A 175 15.39 -1.74 -1.46
CA PHE A 175 16.48 -1.47 -2.40
C PHE A 175 17.86 -1.44 -1.73
N GLU A 176 17.95 -0.91 -0.50
CA GLU A 176 19.17 -0.94 0.29
C GLU A 176 19.56 -2.37 0.66
N LYS A 177 18.61 -3.19 1.13
CA LYS A 177 18.83 -4.62 1.39
C LYS A 177 19.24 -5.39 0.13
N GLY A 178 18.77 -4.95 -1.03
CA GLY A 178 19.12 -5.51 -2.34
C GLY A 178 20.38 -4.95 -2.98
N GLY A 179 21.14 -4.08 -2.31
CA GLY A 179 22.38 -3.48 -2.83
C GLY A 179 22.20 -2.49 -3.99
N LYS A 180 20.96 -2.03 -4.27
CA LYS A 180 20.64 -1.11 -5.37
C LYS A 180 20.63 0.34 -4.88
N THR A 181 21.80 0.89 -4.61
CA THR A 181 21.97 2.23 -4.04
C THR A 181 21.42 3.35 -4.92
N GLU A 182 21.55 3.26 -6.24
CA GLU A 182 20.99 4.26 -7.17
C GLU A 182 19.45 4.30 -7.15
N ALA A 183 18.79 3.15 -7.01
CA ALA A 183 17.34 3.09 -6.89
C ALA A 183 16.88 3.63 -5.53
N ALA A 184 17.58 3.28 -4.46
CA ALA A 184 17.32 3.82 -3.13
C ALA A 184 17.48 5.35 -3.09
N ALA A 185 18.47 5.93 -3.78
CA ALA A 185 18.66 7.38 -3.87
C ALA A 185 17.47 8.08 -4.54
N LYS A 186 16.92 7.49 -5.62
CA LYS A 186 15.72 8.02 -6.29
C LYS A 186 14.50 8.00 -5.39
N GLU A 187 14.26 6.89 -4.69
CA GLU A 187 13.14 6.79 -3.75
C GLU A 187 13.29 7.75 -2.56
N LYS A 188 14.52 7.97 -2.06
CA LYS A 188 14.82 8.97 -1.02
C LYS A 188 14.50 10.39 -1.49
N PHE A 189 14.83 10.71 -2.75
CA PHE A 189 14.50 11.99 -3.35
C PHE A 189 12.97 12.19 -3.45
N GLU A 190 12.23 11.19 -3.93
CA GLU A 190 10.76 11.26 -3.96
C GLU A 190 10.15 11.40 -2.56
N LEU A 191 10.69 10.69 -1.57
CA LEU A 191 10.25 10.78 -0.19
C LEU A 191 10.45 12.19 0.39
N ALA A 192 11.59 12.82 0.12
CA ALA A 192 11.87 14.17 0.56
C ALA A 192 10.83 15.17 0.00
N LEU A 193 10.52 15.06 -1.29
CA LEU A 193 9.49 15.91 -1.92
C LEU A 193 8.10 15.70 -1.32
N ILE A 194 7.72 14.46 -0.98
CA ILE A 194 6.42 14.18 -0.35
C ILE A 194 6.36 14.78 1.06
N GLN A 195 7.47 14.70 1.81
CA GLN A 195 7.55 15.22 3.18
C GLN A 195 7.38 16.74 3.25
N GLU A 196 7.68 17.48 2.19
CA GLU A 196 7.44 18.94 2.13
C GLU A 196 5.94 19.32 2.24
N TYR A 197 5.04 18.41 1.86
CA TYR A 197 3.58 18.62 1.90
C TYR A 197 2.92 17.99 3.12
N LEU A 198 3.67 17.28 3.95
CA LEU A 198 3.18 16.67 5.18
C LEU A 198 3.57 17.54 6.39
N PRO A 199 2.74 17.60 7.44
CA PRO A 199 3.20 18.14 8.71
C PRO A 199 4.41 17.33 9.18
N ARG A 200 5.39 18.02 9.75
CA ARG A 200 6.63 17.40 10.24
C ARG A 200 6.25 16.31 11.26
N MET A 201 6.59 15.06 10.95
CA MET A 201 6.36 13.96 11.87
C MET A 201 7.22 14.14 13.12
N ALA A 202 6.64 13.86 14.28
CA ALA A 202 7.35 13.89 15.55
C ALA A 202 8.26 12.66 15.70
N ASP A 203 9.37 12.83 16.39
CA ASP A 203 10.28 11.73 16.72
C ASP A 203 9.60 10.72 17.65
N GLU A 204 10.04 9.46 17.60
CA GLU A 204 9.49 8.37 18.43
C GLU A 204 9.42 8.75 19.92
N SER A 205 10.47 9.38 20.46
CA SER A 205 10.52 9.79 21.87
C SER A 205 9.42 10.79 22.23
N THR A 206 9.12 11.72 21.32
CA THR A 206 8.08 12.73 21.49
C THR A 206 6.70 12.07 21.44
N VAL A 207 6.49 11.15 20.49
CA VAL A 207 5.20 10.43 20.38
C VAL A 207 4.95 9.56 21.61
N ARG A 208 5.97 8.87 22.14
CA ARG A 208 5.85 8.10 23.39
C ARG A 208 5.46 9.00 24.57
N ARG A 209 6.01 10.22 24.68
CA ARG A 209 5.60 11.18 25.71
C ARG A 209 4.14 11.60 25.59
N TRP A 210 3.66 11.88 24.38
CA TRP A 210 2.25 12.19 24.15
C TRP A 210 1.33 11.02 24.50
N ILE A 211 1.77 9.79 24.23
CA ILE A 211 1.04 8.58 24.63
C ILE A 211 0.94 8.50 26.16
N ASP A 212 2.04 8.71 26.88
CA ASP A 212 2.04 8.68 28.35
C ASP A 212 1.13 9.75 28.95
N GLU A 213 1.12 10.95 28.36
CA GLU A 213 0.23 12.04 28.73
C GLU A 213 -1.24 11.67 28.45
N ALA A 214 -1.53 11.14 27.25
CA ALA A 214 -2.88 10.69 26.88
C ALA A 214 -3.38 9.52 27.74
N VAL A 215 -2.49 8.62 28.18
CA VAL A 215 -2.84 7.53 29.12
C VAL A 215 -3.19 8.11 30.49
N LYS A 216 -2.43 9.08 31.00
CA LYS A 216 -2.74 9.74 32.29
C LYS A 216 -4.10 10.45 32.25
N GLU A 217 -4.44 11.08 31.13
CA GLU A 217 -5.72 11.78 30.96
C GLU A 217 -6.90 10.81 30.76
N ALA A 218 -6.71 9.76 29.94
CA ALA A 218 -7.80 8.84 29.57
C ALA A 218 -8.02 7.71 30.58
N CYS A 219 -7.03 7.39 31.40
CA CYS A 219 -7.01 6.27 32.32
C CYS A 219 -6.67 6.70 33.77
N PRO A 220 -7.51 7.51 34.43
CA PRO A 220 -7.26 7.98 35.81
C PRO A 220 -7.25 6.84 36.84
N GLU A 221 -7.87 5.69 36.53
CA GLU A 221 -7.95 4.51 37.39
C GLU A 221 -6.84 3.47 37.12
N GLY A 222 -5.94 3.72 36.15
CA GLY A 222 -4.84 2.84 35.78
C GLY A 222 -4.93 2.27 34.36
N PRO A 223 -3.84 1.67 33.84
CA PRO A 223 -3.78 1.16 32.47
C PRO A 223 -4.74 -0.02 32.26
N ASP A 224 -5.77 0.19 31.43
CA ASP A 224 -6.73 -0.85 31.04
C ASP A 224 -6.79 -0.96 29.51
N LYS A 225 -6.66 -2.19 28.99
CA LYS A 225 -6.72 -2.50 27.55
C LYS A 225 -8.03 -2.05 26.91
N LYS A 226 -9.12 -1.99 27.70
CA LYS A 226 -10.43 -1.50 27.23
C LYS A 226 -10.44 -0.01 26.90
N LEU A 227 -9.51 0.76 27.45
CA LEU A 227 -9.41 2.21 27.28
C LEU A 227 -8.49 2.62 26.12
N MET A 228 -7.86 1.68 25.43
CA MET A 228 -6.99 1.94 24.26
C MET A 228 -7.67 2.84 23.20
N GLY A 229 -8.97 2.63 22.95
CA GLY A 229 -9.74 3.46 22.02
C GLY A 229 -9.89 4.92 22.48
N LYS A 230 -9.95 5.18 23.79
CA LYS A 230 -9.99 6.54 24.34
C LYS A 230 -8.62 7.21 24.23
N VAL A 231 -7.53 6.50 24.55
CA VAL A 231 -6.15 7.01 24.42
C VAL A 231 -5.86 7.41 22.97
N MET A 232 -6.17 6.53 22.01
CA MET A 232 -6.01 6.85 20.59
C MET A 232 -6.93 8.00 20.14
N GLY A 233 -8.15 8.09 20.69
CA GLY A 233 -9.05 9.22 20.43
C GLY A 233 -8.49 10.56 20.91
N ALA A 234 -7.88 10.60 22.10
CA ALA A 234 -7.24 11.79 22.65
C ALA A 234 -6.01 12.21 21.81
N LEU A 235 -5.15 11.25 21.46
CA LEU A 235 -3.98 11.48 20.59
C LEU A 235 -4.36 12.02 19.22
N MET A 236 -5.37 11.42 18.58
CA MET A 236 -5.86 11.87 17.27
C MET A 236 -6.53 13.24 17.33
N LYS A 237 -7.03 13.67 18.49
CA LYS A 237 -7.59 15.01 18.69
C LYS A 237 -6.50 16.06 18.87
N ALA A 238 -5.40 15.72 19.55
CA ALA A 238 -4.32 16.64 19.86
C ALA A 238 -3.24 16.71 18.76
N HIS A 239 -2.88 15.59 18.15
CA HIS A 239 -1.70 15.44 17.28
C HIS A 239 -2.05 14.77 15.94
N LYS A 240 -3.17 15.17 15.32
CA LYS A 240 -3.65 14.56 14.07
C LYS A 240 -2.62 14.69 12.95
N GLY A 241 -2.10 13.57 12.46
CA GLY A 241 -1.19 13.54 11.31
C GLY A 241 0.28 13.80 11.66
N GLU A 242 0.63 13.96 12.95
CA GLU A 242 2.01 14.15 13.41
C GLU A 242 2.74 12.83 13.70
N PHE A 243 2.03 11.70 13.67
CA PHE A 243 2.56 10.37 14.00
C PHE A 243 1.97 9.25 13.12
N ASP A 244 2.66 8.11 12.97
CA ASP A 244 2.12 6.92 12.29
C ASP A 244 1.15 6.19 13.23
N GLY A 245 -0.15 6.22 12.90
CA GLY A 245 -1.19 5.55 13.68
C GLY A 245 -0.97 4.04 13.86
N LYS A 246 -0.28 3.36 12.94
CA LYS A 246 0.05 1.92 13.13
C LYS A 246 1.11 1.74 14.22
N GLN A 247 2.15 2.56 14.22
CA GLN A 247 3.21 2.51 15.23
C GLN A 247 2.70 3.01 16.59
N ALA A 248 1.92 4.09 16.61
CA ALA A 248 1.28 4.60 17.82
C ALA A 248 0.37 3.54 18.47
N ASN A 249 -0.37 2.75 17.69
CA ASN A 249 -1.15 1.64 18.25
C ASN A 249 -0.29 0.56 18.92
N VAL A 250 0.93 0.32 18.45
CA VAL A 250 1.87 -0.62 19.09
C VAL A 250 2.38 0.00 20.40
N TRP A 251 2.85 1.24 20.36
CA TRP A 251 3.36 1.94 21.54
C TRP A 251 2.30 2.17 22.62
N VAL A 252 1.05 2.44 22.25
CA VAL A 252 -0.06 2.55 23.21
C VAL A 252 -0.34 1.20 23.87
N LYS A 253 -0.24 0.09 23.13
CA LYS A 253 -0.37 -1.25 23.74
C LYS A 253 0.77 -1.51 24.71
N GLU A 254 2.01 -1.21 24.32
CA GLU A 254 3.17 -1.32 25.20
C GLU A 254 2.97 -0.50 26.49
N ALA A 255 2.49 0.75 26.37
CA ALA A 255 2.25 1.64 27.52
C ALA A 255 1.09 1.20 28.43
N LEU A 256 0.11 0.45 27.91
CA LEU A 256 -1.01 -0.08 28.69
C LEU A 256 -0.75 -1.50 29.24
N GLU A 257 0.31 -2.16 28.77
CA GLU A 257 0.76 -3.47 29.27
C GLU A 257 1.92 -3.35 30.26
N ALA A 258 2.57 -2.18 30.32
CA ALA A 258 3.56 -1.79 31.31
C ALA A 258 2.92 -1.42 32.66
#